data_AF-A0A7L2S7K2-F1
#
_entry.id   AF-A0A7L2S7K2-F1
#
_cell.length_a   1.000
_cell.length_b   1.000
_cell.length_c   1.000
_cell.angle_alpha   90.00
_cell.angle_beta   90.00
_cell.angle_gamma   90.00
#
_symmetry.space_group_name_H-M   'P 1'
#
loop_
_entity.id
_entity.type
_entity.pdbx_description
1 polymer ?
#
loop_
_entity_poly.entity_id
_entity_poly.type
_entity_poly.pdbx_seq_one_letter_code
_entity_poly.pdbx_strand_id
1 'polypeptide(L)'
;EDSWLLPLMVILRVIFVPLFMLCNVQPRYYLPVVFSHDAWYIIFMIFFSISNGYLASLCMCFGPKKVLAHEAETAGAVMAFFLSLGLALGAAISFLVRILI
;
A
#
# COMPACT_ATOMS: atom_id res chain seq x y z
N GLU A 1 24.55 4.74 3.59
CA GLU A 1 23.70 5.90 3.25
C GLU A 1 22.24 5.52 3.46
N ASP A 2 21.67 6.00 4.56
CA ASP A 2 20.33 5.62 5.04
C ASP A 2 19.25 6.26 4.16
N SER A 3 18.77 5.49 3.18
CA SER A 3 17.73 5.93 2.25
C SER A 3 16.34 5.96 2.94
N TRP A 4 16.15 6.90 3.86
CA TRP A 4 14.90 7.13 4.60
C TRP A 4 13.71 7.52 3.70
N LEU A 5 14.01 7.90 2.45
CA LEU A 5 13.03 8.23 1.42
C LEU A 5 12.08 7.06 1.12
N LEU A 6 12.60 5.83 1.02
CA LEU A 6 11.78 4.66 0.69
C LEU A 6 10.73 4.36 1.78
N PRO A 7 11.11 4.23 3.07
CA PRO A 7 10.14 4.12 4.17
C PRO A 7 9.14 5.28 4.22
N LEU A 8 9.61 6.52 4.03
CA LEU A 8 8.76 7.71 4.06
C LEU A 8 7.68 7.65 2.97
N MET A 9 8.05 7.30 1.74
CA MET A 9 7.09 7.16 0.63
C MET A 9 6.09 6.03 0.87
N VAL A 10 6.49 4.94 1.54
CA VAL A 10 5.57 3.86 1.93
C VAL A 10 4.57 4.35 2.97
N ILE A 11 5.02 5.07 4.00
CA ILE A 11 4.12 5.61 5.05
C ILE A 11 3.16 6.63 4.46
N LEU A 12 3.62 7.51 3.56
CA LEU A 12 2.77 8.50 2.91
C LEU A 12 1.57 7.86 2.20
N ARG A 13 1.69 6.61 1.71
CA ARG A 13 0.59 5.92 1.04
C ARG A 13 -0.60 5.58 1.93
N VAL A 14 -0.43 5.61 3.26
CA VAL A 14 -1.54 5.43 4.20
C VAL A 14 -2.58 6.53 4.02
N ILE A 15 -2.21 7.73 3.53
CA ILE A 15 -3.15 8.83 3.24
C ILE A 15 -4.17 8.47 2.16
N PHE A 16 -3.86 7.52 1.26
CA PHE A 16 -4.81 7.10 0.22
C PHE A 16 -6.01 6.34 0.81
N VAL A 17 -5.86 5.69 1.97
CA VAL A 17 -6.96 4.96 2.64
C VAL A 17 -8.12 5.90 3.00
N PRO A 18 -7.94 6.98 3.79
CA PRO A 18 -9.04 7.92 4.06
C PRO A 18 -9.50 8.65 2.79
N LEU A 19 -8.61 8.95 1.84
CA LEU A 19 -9.02 9.55 0.56
C LEU A 19 -10.00 8.65 -0.20
N PHE A 20 -9.75 7.35 -0.29
CA PHE A 20 -10.66 6.39 -0.91
C PHE A 20 -11.98 6.24 -0.12
N MET A 21 -11.93 6.28 1.21
CA MET A 21 -13.16 6.24 2.04
C MET A 21 -14.06 7.47 1.82
N LEU A 22 -13.47 8.64 1.51
CA LEU A 22 -14.19 9.88 1.24
C LEU A 22 -14.69 10.01 -0.21
N CYS A 23 -14.30 9.08 -1.10
CA CYS A 23 -14.81 8.99 -2.47
C CYS A 23 -16.27 8.50 -2.52
N ASN A 24 -16.86 8.48 -3.72
CA ASN A 24 -18.25 8.14 -3.92
C ASN A 24 -18.58 6.62 -3.82
N VAL A 25 -18.21 5.95 -2.73
CA VAL A 25 -18.51 4.52 -2.52
C VAL A 25 -19.90 4.35 -1.88
N GLN A 26 -20.76 3.52 -2.48
CA GLN A 26 -22.10 3.20 -1.98
C GLN A 26 -22.26 1.68 -1.77
N PRO A 27 -23.11 1.23 -0.82
CA PRO A 27 -23.83 1.99 0.21
C PRO A 27 -22.90 2.41 1.36
N ARG A 28 -23.21 3.53 2.04
CA ARG A 28 -22.45 4.05 3.18
C ARG A 28 -23.38 4.48 4.32
N TYR A 29 -22.93 4.39 5.57
CA TYR A 29 -23.76 4.65 6.75
C TYR A 29 -23.19 5.74 7.66
N TYR A 30 -21.85 5.89 7.74
CA TYR A 30 -21.23 6.76 8.77
C TYR A 30 -20.44 7.95 8.21
N LEU A 31 -19.99 7.92 6.94
CA LEU A 31 -19.12 8.97 6.37
C LEU A 31 -19.81 9.85 5.30
N PRO A 32 -19.57 11.19 5.29
CA PRO A 32 -20.05 12.09 4.25
C PRO A 32 -19.26 11.95 2.93
N VAL A 33 -19.89 12.26 1.80
CA VAL A 33 -19.25 12.27 0.48
C VAL A 33 -18.53 13.61 0.28
N VAL A 34 -17.20 13.60 0.25
CA VAL A 34 -16.41 14.81 -0.08
C VAL A 34 -16.09 14.85 -1.57
N PHE A 35 -15.75 13.70 -2.16
CA PHE A 35 -15.46 13.58 -3.58
C PHE A 35 -16.58 12.81 -4.28
N SER A 36 -17.57 13.55 -4.81
CA SER A 36 -18.76 12.99 -5.46
C SER A 36 -18.49 12.45 -6.88
N HIS A 37 -17.49 12.99 -7.59
CA HIS A 37 -17.17 12.58 -8.94
C HIS A 37 -16.13 11.45 -8.98
N ASP A 38 -16.43 10.39 -9.73
CA ASP A 38 -15.58 9.20 -9.89
C ASP A 38 -14.18 9.49 -10.47
N ALA A 39 -13.99 10.65 -11.10
CA ALA A 39 -12.69 11.08 -11.61
C ALA A 39 -11.66 11.18 -10.48
N TRP A 40 -12.06 11.62 -9.28
CA TRP A 40 -11.17 11.67 -8.11
C TRP A 40 -10.71 10.28 -7.69
N TYR A 41 -11.64 9.33 -7.65
CA TYR A 41 -11.32 7.94 -7.34
C TYR A 41 -10.31 7.36 -8.35
N ILE A 42 -10.55 7.58 -9.66
CA ILE A 42 -9.65 7.12 -10.73
C ILE A 42 -8.25 7.74 -10.58
N ILE A 43 -8.17 9.04 -10.36
CA ILE A 43 -6.89 9.76 -10.18
C ILE A 43 -6.13 9.18 -8.98
N PHE A 44 -6.77 9.05 -7.82
CA PHE A 44 -6.14 8.48 -6.64
C PHE A 44 -5.71 7.02 -6.85
N MET A 45 -6.51 6.21 -7.56
CA MET A 45 -6.16 4.83 -7.91
C MET A 45 -4.93 4.75 -8.80
N ILE A 46 -4.80 5.64 -9.79
CA ILE A 46 -3.62 5.69 -10.66
C ILE A 46 -2.37 5.99 -9.83
N PHE A 47 -2.39 7.03 -9.00
CA PHE A 47 -1.24 7.38 -8.16
C PHE A 47 -0.90 6.29 -7.13
N PHE A 48 -1.92 5.70 -6.49
CA PHE A 48 -1.73 4.63 -5.52
C PHE A 48 -1.15 3.35 -6.16
N SER A 49 -1.66 2.96 -7.33
CA SER A 49 -1.21 1.73 -8.01
C SER A 49 0.21 1.87 -8.58
N ILE A 50 0.53 2.99 -9.23
CA ILE A 50 1.88 3.25 -9.76
C ILE A 50 2.90 3.31 -8.63
N SER A 51 2.61 4.06 -7.56
CA SER A 51 3.50 4.14 -6.40
C SER A 51 3.70 2.78 -5.73
N ASN A 52 2.66 1.94 -5.65
CA ASN A 52 2.77 0.58 -5.14
C ASN A 52 3.71 -0.29 -5.97
N GLY A 53 3.47 -0.35 -7.28
CA GLY A 53 4.25 -1.21 -8.17
C GLY A 53 5.72 -0.81 -8.18
N TYR A 54 6.00 0.49 -8.25
CA TYR A 54 7.36 1.01 -8.26
C TYR A 54 8.10 0.72 -6.95
N LEU A 55 7.52 1.10 -5.80
CA LEU A 55 8.17 0.90 -4.49
C LEU A 55 8.33 -0.59 -4.15
N ALA A 56 7.34 -1.42 -4.43
CA ALA A 56 7.43 -2.86 -4.19
C ALA A 56 8.55 -3.50 -5.02
N SER A 57 8.67 -3.12 -6.29
CA SER A 57 9.74 -3.59 -7.17
C SER A 57 11.12 -3.16 -6.67
N LEU A 58 11.27 -1.89 -6.27
CA LEU A 58 12.52 -1.41 -5.67
C LEU A 58 12.88 -2.17 -4.41
N CYS A 59 11.93 -2.36 -3.49
CA CYS A 59 12.15 -3.12 -2.26
C CYS A 59 12.60 -4.54 -2.57
N MET A 60 11.88 -5.28 -3.43
CA MET A 60 12.19 -6.68 -3.76
C MET A 60 13.50 -6.86 -4.54
N CYS A 61 13.86 -5.92 -5.43
CA CYS A 61 15.09 -6.00 -6.21
C CYS A 61 16.34 -5.57 -5.43
N PHE A 62 16.23 -4.57 -4.55
CA PHE A 62 17.37 -4.02 -3.81
C PHE A 62 17.52 -4.59 -2.41
N GLY A 63 16.46 -5.15 -1.81
CA GLY A 63 16.49 -5.73 -0.46
C GLY A 63 17.53 -6.85 -0.30
N PRO A 64 17.52 -7.89 -1.14
CA PRO A 64 18.51 -8.98 -1.07
C PRO A 64 19.94 -8.53 -1.36
N LYS A 65 20.12 -7.38 -2.04
CA LYS A 65 21.44 -6.79 -2.32
C LYS A 65 22.04 -6.05 -1.12
N LYS A 66 21.26 -5.84 -0.05
CA LYS A 66 21.75 -5.22 1.20
C LYS A 66 22.35 -6.22 2.19
N VAL A 67 22.26 -7.52 1.90
CA VAL A 67 22.86 -8.58 2.72
C VAL A 67 24.05 -9.23 1.99
N LEU A 68 24.79 -10.07 2.69
CA LEU A 68 25.87 -10.86 2.12
C LEU A 68 25.32 -11.80 1.04
N ALA A 69 26.11 -12.08 0.00
CA ALA A 69 25.63 -12.86 -1.16
C ALA A 69 25.09 -14.25 -0.79
N HIS A 70 25.63 -14.89 0.25
CA HIS A 70 25.14 -16.19 0.73
C HIS A 70 23.81 -16.10 1.50
N GLU A 71 23.48 -14.94 2.05
CA GLU A 71 22.23 -14.68 2.78
C GLU A 71 21.13 -14.09 1.87
N ALA A 72 21.46 -13.75 0.62
CA ALA A 72 20.54 -13.06 -0.30
C ALA A 72 19.30 -13.90 -0.62
N GLU A 73 19.44 -15.22 -0.75
CA GLU A 73 18.31 -16.13 -0.99
C GLU A 73 17.35 -16.14 0.20
N THR A 74 17.87 -16.32 1.43
CA THR A 74 17.08 -16.29 2.66
C THR A 74 16.42 -14.93 2.86
N ALA A 75 17.14 -13.82 2.60
CA ALA A 75 16.58 -12.48 2.67
C ALA A 75 15.41 -12.29 1.69
N GLY A 76 15.55 -12.79 0.45
CA GLY A 76 14.48 -12.78 -0.54
C GLY A 76 13.25 -13.57 -0.08
N ALA A 77 13.45 -14.75 0.52
CA ALA A 77 12.37 -15.57 1.07
C ALA A 77 11.62 -14.86 2.21
N VAL A 78 12.36 -14.25 3.14
CA VAL A 78 11.78 -13.46 4.26
C VAL A 78 10.96 -12.28 3.72
N MET A 79 11.48 -11.58 2.71
CA MET A 79 10.75 -10.46 2.09
C MET A 79 9.45 -10.91 1.40
N ALA A 80 9.46 -12.04 0.71
CA ALA A 80 8.25 -12.62 0.10
C ALA A 80 7.21 -13.03 1.15
N PHE A 81 7.66 -13.56 2.30
CA PHE A 81 6.80 -13.85 3.44
C PHE A 81 6.13 -12.58 3.99
N PHE A 82 6.89 -11.52 4.24
CA PHE A 82 6.33 -10.25 4.74
C PHE A 82 5.38 -9.58 3.74
N LEU A 83 5.66 -9.69 2.45
CA LEU A 83 4.74 -9.24 1.40
C LEU A 83 3.40 -9.99 1.49
N SER A 84 3.45 -11.33 1.59
CA SER A 84 2.26 -12.17 1.71
C SER A 84 1.49 -11.90 3.00
N LEU A 85 2.20 -11.71 4.13
CA LEU A 85 1.62 -11.31 5.41
C LEU A 85 0.91 -9.96 5.29
N GLY A 86 1.54 -8.98 4.64
CA GLY A 86 0.95 -7.66 4.39
C GLY A 86 -0.34 -7.74 3.56
N LEU A 87 -0.37 -8.60 2.55
CA LEU A 87 -1.58 -8.85 1.76
C LEU A 87 -2.69 -9.49 2.61
N ALA A 88 -2.36 -10.47 3.44
CA ALA A 88 -3.33 -11.12 4.33
C ALA A 88 -3.91 -10.15 5.37
N LEU A 89 -3.05 -9.35 6.01
CA LEU A 89 -3.46 -8.31 6.95
C LEU A 89 -4.30 -7.23 6.24
N GLY A 90 -3.91 -6.82 5.05
CA GLY A 90 -4.66 -5.86 4.24
C GLY A 90 -6.06 -6.37 3.89
N ALA A 91 -6.19 -7.65 3.53
CA ALA A 91 -7.49 -8.28 3.30
C ALA A 91 -8.35 -8.28 4.56
N ALA A 92 -7.79 -8.65 5.72
CA ALA A 92 -8.50 -8.63 6.99
C ALA A 92 -8.99 -7.22 7.37
N ILE A 93 -8.12 -6.21 7.26
CA ILE A 93 -8.45 -4.80 7.54
C ILE A 93 -9.51 -4.27 6.57
N SER A 94 -9.51 -4.71 5.30
CA SER A 94 -10.50 -4.29 4.31
C SER A 94 -11.94 -4.60 4.73
N PHE A 95 -12.17 -5.71 5.44
CA PHE A 95 -13.47 -6.03 6.02
C PHE A 95 -13.89 -5.02 7.10
N LEU A 96 -12.96 -4.62 7.97
CA LEU A 96 -13.21 -3.61 8.99
C LEU A 96 -13.51 -2.23 8.37
N VAL A 97 -12.74 -1.83 7.36
CA VAL A 97 -12.96 -0.58 6.64
C VAL A 97 -14.33 -0.58 5.95
N ARG A 98 -14.74 -1.70 5.35
CA ARG A 98 -16.06 -1.83 4.73
C ARG A 98 -17.22 -1.73 5.71
N ILE A 99 -17.04 -2.17 6.96
CA ILE A 99 -18.05 -2.00 8.02
C ILE A 99 -18.15 -0.53 8.46
N LEU A 100 -17.03 0.21 8.39
CA LEU A 100 -16.94 1.61 8.82
C LEU A 100 -17.49 2.60 7.78
N ILE A 101 -17.39 2.29 6.49
CA ILE A 101 -17.97 3.09 5.38
C ILE A 101 -19.49 2.96 5.41
#